data_AF-A0AAW5TGU7-F1
#
_entry.id   AF-A0AAW5TGU7-F1
#
_cell.length_a   1.000
_cell.length_b   1.000
_cell.length_c   1.000
_cell.angle_alpha   90.00
_cell.angle_beta   90.00
_cell.angle_gamma   90.00
#
_symmetry.space_group_name_H-M   'P 1'
#
loop_
_entity.id
_entity.type
_entity.pdbx_description
1 polymer ?
#
loop_
_entity_poly.entity_id
_entity_poly.type
_entity_poly.pdbx_seq_one_letter_code
_entity_poly.pdbx_strand_id
1 'polypeptide(L)'
;MEKKYDDIEQADLSEVQWIIDNKLNSSKGDVSDDSHKCLKAVVLFLMLISLSGCHKLDKGIVIDKYIDHSYVAYIYTGKVMVPVFYPEKYLIKIKGKIDKKEIKETFSLKKSEWENIKIGDVYEVRDD
;
A
#
# COMPACT_ATOMS: atom_id res chain seq x y z
N MET A 1 -19.44 22.60 4.32
CA MET A 1 -20.13 21.42 3.74
C MET A 1 -19.18 20.27 3.94
N GLU A 2 -19.41 19.53 5.03
CA GLU A 2 -18.51 18.52 5.58
C GLU A 2 -18.58 17.19 4.81
N LYS A 3 -17.40 16.56 4.74
CA LYS A 3 -17.11 15.11 4.71
C LYS A 3 -17.57 14.29 3.51
N LYS A 4 -16.59 13.76 2.77
CA LYS A 4 -16.63 12.44 2.09
C LYS A 4 -15.24 12.08 1.57
N TYR A 5 -14.36 11.55 2.41
CA TYR A 5 -13.12 10.90 1.97
C TYR A 5 -12.64 9.80 2.93
N ASP A 6 -13.57 9.12 3.61
CA ASP A 6 -13.27 8.00 4.53
C ASP A 6 -13.82 6.65 4.01
N ASP A 7 -14.08 6.53 2.70
CA ASP A 7 -14.74 5.33 2.12
C ASP A 7 -13.78 4.35 1.41
N ILE A 8 -12.44 4.51 1.52
CA ILE A 8 -11.49 3.59 0.85
C ILE A 8 -10.96 2.48 1.77
N GLU A 9 -11.10 2.60 3.09
CA GLU A 9 -10.56 1.60 4.03
C GLU A 9 -11.57 0.49 4.41
N GLN A 10 -12.85 0.65 4.08
CA GLN A 10 -13.89 -0.31 4.50
C GLN A 10 -14.23 -1.37 3.44
N ALA A 11 -13.80 -1.18 2.20
CA ALA A 11 -14.12 -2.10 1.10
C ALA A 11 -13.26 -3.38 1.07
N ASP A 12 -12.13 -3.40 1.78
CA ASP A 12 -11.21 -4.56 1.74
C ASP A 12 -11.49 -5.58 2.86
N LEU A 13 -11.91 -5.12 4.04
CA LEU A 13 -12.10 -6.00 5.20
C LEU A 13 -13.25 -7.00 5.05
N SER A 14 -14.36 -6.61 4.40
CA SER A 14 -15.50 -7.52 4.19
C SER A 14 -15.24 -8.58 3.11
N GLU A 15 -14.48 -8.24 2.06
CA GLU A 15 -14.06 -9.21 1.05
C GLU A 15 -13.03 -10.19 1.62
N VAL A 16 -12.07 -9.67 2.39
CA VAL A 16 -11.10 -10.51 3.12
C VAL A 16 -11.81 -11.46 4.08
N GLN A 17 -12.80 -10.98 4.83
CA GLN A 17 -13.59 -11.82 5.73
C GLN A 17 -14.37 -12.91 4.99
N TRP A 18 -14.99 -12.58 3.85
CA TRP A 18 -15.71 -13.55 3.03
C TRP A 18 -14.78 -14.62 2.43
N ILE A 19 -13.59 -14.24 1.96
CA ILE A 19 -12.59 -15.18 1.43
C ILE A 19 -12.10 -16.14 2.53
N ILE A 20 -11.88 -15.62 3.74
CA ILE A 20 -11.53 -16.44 4.91
C ILE A 20 -12.61 -17.48 5.18
N ASP A 21 -13.87 -17.04 5.24
CA ASP A 21 -14.98 -17.91 5.63
C ASP A 21 -15.31 -18.97 4.59
N ASN A 22 -15.16 -18.66 3.29
CA ASN A 22 -15.53 -19.57 2.21
C ASN A 22 -14.38 -20.52 1.80
N LYS A 23 -13.12 -20.07 1.87
CA LYS A 23 -11.97 -20.83 1.34
C LYS A 23 -11.23 -21.65 2.40
N LEU A 24 -11.16 -21.20 3.66
CA LEU A 24 -10.53 -21.97 4.74
C LEU A 24 -11.47 -23.02 5.34
N ASN A 25 -12.78 -22.80 5.34
CA ASN A 25 -13.73 -23.74 5.94
C ASN A 25 -14.23 -24.83 4.97
N SER A 26 -14.03 -24.65 3.65
CA SER A 26 -14.42 -25.65 2.63
C SER A 26 -13.41 -26.80 2.49
N SER A 27 -12.20 -26.69 3.06
CA SER A 27 -11.19 -27.76 3.06
C SER A 27 -11.32 -28.71 4.27
N LYS A 28 -12.54 -28.93 4.76
CA LYS A 28 -12.84 -30.00 5.73
C LYS A 28 -12.92 -31.34 5.01
N GLY A 29 -11.75 -31.84 4.63
CA GLY A 29 -11.51 -33.25 4.31
C GLY A 29 -10.29 -33.68 5.13
N ASP A 30 -10.55 -34.28 6.29
CA ASP A 30 -9.67 -35.14 7.09
C ASP A 30 -8.17 -34.81 7.12
N VAL A 31 -7.78 -33.66 7.69
CA VAL A 31 -6.40 -33.43 8.15
C VAL A 31 -6.43 -32.82 9.55
N SER A 32 -5.72 -33.49 10.46
CA SER A 32 -5.48 -33.21 11.88
C SER A 32 -5.76 -31.76 12.35
N ASP A 33 -6.65 -31.65 13.35
CA ASP A 33 -7.19 -30.42 13.99
C ASP A 33 -6.14 -29.42 14.52
N ASP A 34 -4.87 -29.83 14.65
CA ASP A 34 -3.78 -28.94 15.04
C ASP A 34 -3.15 -28.16 13.87
N SER A 35 -3.25 -28.66 12.64
CA SER A 35 -2.58 -28.04 11.48
C SER A 35 -3.28 -26.75 11.03
N HIS A 36 -4.62 -26.72 11.14
CA HIS A 36 -5.43 -25.56 10.73
C HIS A 36 -5.30 -24.36 11.68
N LYS A 37 -5.05 -24.59 12.97
CA LYS A 37 -4.83 -23.54 13.98
C LYS A 37 -3.49 -22.84 13.74
N CYS A 38 -2.44 -23.62 13.44
CA CYS A 38 -1.12 -23.11 13.09
C CYS A 38 -1.12 -22.33 11.77
N LEU A 39 -1.81 -22.83 10.74
CA LEU A 39 -1.88 -22.12 9.45
C LEU A 39 -2.62 -20.77 9.57
N LYS A 40 -3.73 -20.73 10.34
CA LYS A 40 -4.43 -19.47 10.63
C LYS A 40 -3.55 -18.48 11.40
N ALA A 41 -2.78 -18.96 12.37
CA ALA A 41 -1.86 -18.12 13.13
C ALA A 41 -0.71 -17.56 12.26
N VAL A 42 -0.16 -18.37 11.35
CA VAL A 42 0.89 -17.93 10.41
C VAL A 42 0.37 -16.88 9.43
N VAL A 43 -0.84 -17.04 8.90
CA VAL A 43 -1.46 -16.06 7.99
C VAL A 43 -1.77 -14.74 8.72
N LEU A 44 -2.30 -14.79 9.94
CA LEU A 44 -2.49 -13.59 10.78
C LEU A 44 -1.17 -12.90 11.10
N PHE A 45 -0.12 -13.65 11.40
CA PHE A 45 1.21 -13.11 11.67
C PHE A 45 1.85 -12.46 10.44
N LEU A 46 1.68 -13.05 9.25
CA LEU A 46 2.14 -12.48 7.98
C LEU A 46 1.37 -11.19 7.62
N MET A 47 0.07 -11.13 7.93
CA MET A 47 -0.74 -9.91 7.75
C MET A 47 -0.30 -8.78 8.70
N LEU A 48 0.04 -9.09 9.95
CA LEU A 48 0.57 -8.10 10.90
C LEU A 48 1.91 -7.49 10.46
N ILE A 49 2.79 -8.29 9.84
CA ILE A 49 4.08 -7.80 9.30
C ILE A 49 3.86 -6.87 8.10
N SER A 50 2.82 -7.10 7.30
CA SER A 50 2.57 -6.36 6.06
C SER A 50 1.83 -5.03 6.26
N LEU A 51 1.31 -4.74 7.45
CA LEU A 51 0.61 -3.49 7.77
C LEU A 51 1.54 -2.33 8.19
N SER A 52 2.85 -2.49 8.08
CA SER A 52 3.78 -1.37 8.26
C SER A 52 3.98 -0.68 6.92
N GLY A 53 3.39 0.51 6.75
CA GLY A 53 3.78 1.43 5.68
C GLY A 53 5.30 1.60 5.73
N CYS A 54 6.01 1.06 4.74
CA CYS A 54 7.47 0.92 4.75
C CYS A 54 8.19 2.24 4.41
N HIS A 55 7.75 3.34 5.00
CA HIS A 55 8.48 4.60 4.98
C HIS A 55 9.17 4.77 6.33
N LYS A 56 10.49 4.90 6.29
CA LYS A 56 11.29 5.05 7.51
C LYS A 56 11.45 6.52 7.88
N LEU A 57 11.27 7.42 6.92
CA LEU A 57 11.43 8.85 7.13
C LEU A 57 10.10 9.48 7.57
N ASP A 58 10.07 10.02 8.78
CA ASP A 58 8.93 10.85 9.24
C ASP A 58 9.02 12.29 8.72
N LYS A 59 10.22 12.73 8.29
CA LYS A 59 10.43 14.04 7.66
C LYS A 59 11.66 14.04 6.76
N GLY A 60 11.66 14.97 5.80
CA GLY A 60 12.82 15.17 4.93
C GLY A 60 12.74 16.43 4.10
N ILE A 61 13.85 16.75 3.43
CA ILE A 61 13.91 17.84 2.44
C ILE A 61 13.53 17.27 1.09
N VAL A 62 12.58 17.90 0.41
CA VAL A 62 12.18 17.53 -0.95
C VAL A 62 13.35 17.78 -1.90
N ILE A 63 13.83 16.71 -2.54
CA ILE A 63 14.94 16.76 -3.50
C ILE A 63 14.50 16.58 -4.94
N ASP A 64 13.31 16.01 -5.15
CA ASP A 64 12.75 15.77 -6.46
C ASP A 64 11.23 15.78 -6.40
N LYS A 65 10.61 16.12 -7.52
CA LYS A 65 9.17 16.28 -7.67
C LYS A 65 8.78 15.93 -9.10
N TYR A 66 8.02 14.85 -9.27
CA TYR A 66 7.63 14.33 -10.59
C TYR A 66 6.25 13.66 -10.58
N ILE A 67 5.70 13.49 -11.78
CA ILE A 67 4.42 12.82 -12.01
C ILE A 67 4.71 11.49 -12.69
N ASP A 68 4.17 10.41 -12.16
CA ASP A 68 4.10 9.12 -12.85
C ASP A 68 2.77 9.07 -13.60
N HIS A 69 2.82 9.25 -14.91
CA HIS A 69 1.61 9.37 -15.74
C HIS A 69 0.84 8.06 -15.83
N SER A 70 -0.48 8.14 -15.94
CA SER A 70 -1.31 6.95 -16.12
C SER A 70 -1.01 6.25 -17.45
N TYR A 71 -1.01 4.92 -17.44
CA TYR A 71 -0.88 4.11 -18.65
C TYR A 71 -1.65 2.78 -18.52
N VAL A 72 -1.87 2.11 -19.64
CA VAL A 72 -2.44 0.77 -19.69
C VAL A 72 -1.35 -0.19 -20.15
N ALA A 73 -1.08 -1.23 -19.36
CA ALA A 73 -0.25 -2.35 -19.79
C ALA A 73 -1.12 -3.56 -20.11
N TYR A 74 -0.74 -4.32 -21.13
CA TYR A 74 -1.40 -5.57 -21.46
C TYR A 74 -0.56 -6.72 -20.95
N ILE A 75 -1.07 -7.44 -19.95
CA ILE A 75 -0.38 -8.57 -19.34
C ILE A 75 -0.96 -9.86 -19.92
N TYR A 76 -0.08 -10.74 -20.38
CA TYR A 76 -0.46 -12.07 -20.84
C TYR A 76 -0.50 -13.04 -19.65
N THR A 77 -1.64 -13.69 -19.46
CA THR A 77 -1.81 -14.81 -18.53
C THR A 77 -2.26 -16.04 -19.29
N GLY A 78 -1.29 -16.89 -19.65
CA GLY A 78 -1.51 -18.04 -20.53
C GLY A 78 -1.97 -17.62 -21.93
N LYS A 79 -3.25 -17.86 -22.25
CA LYS A 79 -3.87 -17.54 -23.55
C LYS A 79 -4.72 -16.26 -23.53
N VAL A 80 -4.84 -15.60 -22.40
CA VAL A 80 -5.68 -14.40 -22.22
C VAL A 80 -4.80 -13.18 -22.07
N MET A 81 -5.18 -12.10 -22.76
CA MET A 81 -4.59 -10.77 -22.60
C MET A 81 -5.50 -9.96 -21.69
N VAL A 82 -4.96 -9.44 -20.59
CA VAL A 82 -5.69 -8.61 -19.63
C VAL A 82 -5.13 -7.20 -19.66
N PRO A 83 -5.94 -6.17 -19.98
CA PRO A 83 -5.54 -4.78 -19.81
C PRO A 83 -5.51 -4.45 -18.31
N VAL A 84 -4.38 -3.91 -17.85
CA VAL A 84 -4.18 -3.42 -16.49
C VAL A 84 -3.94 -1.92 -16.56
N PHE A 85 -4.82 -1.16 -15.90
CA PHE A 85 -4.71 0.28 -15.80
C PHE A 85 -3.83 0.67 -14.62
N TYR A 86 -2.84 1.51 -14.87
CA TYR A 86 -1.98 2.12 -13.87
C TYR A 86 -2.40 3.59 -13.71
N PRO A 87 -2.94 4.00 -12.56
CA PRO A 87 -3.39 5.37 -12.34
C PRO A 87 -2.21 6.33 -12.23
N GLU A 88 -2.46 7.60 -12.51
CA GLU A 88 -1.48 8.67 -12.33
C GLU A 88 -1.13 8.86 -10.84
N LYS A 89 0.15 9.07 -10.55
CA LYS A 89 0.65 9.32 -9.19
C LYS A 89 1.47 10.61 -9.13
N TYR A 90 1.22 11.39 -8.07
CA TYR A 90 1.94 12.62 -7.78
C TYR A 90 3.01 12.32 -6.75
N LEU A 91 4.27 12.26 -7.18
CA LEU A 91 5.37 11.74 -6.37
C LEU A 91 6.33 12.85 -5.96
N ILE A 92 6.76 12.81 -4.70
CA ILE A 92 7.91 13.58 -4.22
C ILE A 92 8.98 12.62 -3.72
N LYS A 93 10.24 13.00 -3.88
CA LYS A 93 11.36 12.30 -3.26
C LYS A 93 11.95 13.20 -2.17
N ILE A 94 12.04 12.69 -0.95
CA ILE A 94 12.62 13.41 0.17
C ILE A 94 13.94 12.76 0.59
N LYS A 95 14.85 13.57 1.12
CA LYS A 95 16.06 13.10 1.81
C LYS A 95 15.95 13.41 3.30
N GLY A 96 16.33 12.44 4.13
CA GLY A 96 16.41 12.61 5.58
C GLY A 96 17.56 11.81 6.16
N LYS A 97 17.64 11.77 7.49
CA LYS A 97 18.67 11.00 8.21
C LYS A 97 18.04 10.09 9.24
N ILE A 98 18.43 8.82 9.21
CA ILE A 98 18.11 7.81 10.23
C ILE A 98 19.43 7.16 10.63
N ASP A 99 19.68 7.01 11.93
CA ASP A 99 20.91 6.39 12.45
C ASP A 99 22.20 6.96 11.82
N LYS A 100 22.23 8.29 11.64
CA LYS A 100 23.33 9.05 11.01
C LYS A 100 23.58 8.72 9.53
N LYS A 101 22.76 7.87 8.90
CA LYS A 101 22.80 7.58 7.46
C LYS A 101 21.78 8.43 6.72
N GLU A 102 22.17 8.97 5.57
CA GLU A 102 21.24 9.63 4.67
C GLU A 102 20.39 8.57 3.97
N ILE A 103 19.07 8.77 3.97
CA ILE A 103 18.11 7.91 3.29
C ILE A 103 17.27 8.80 2.38
N LYS A 104 16.84 8.24 1.25
CA LYS A 104 15.95 8.89 0.30
C LYS A 104 14.75 8.00 0.08
N GLU A 105 13.56 8.57 0.22
CA GLU A 105 12.31 7.86 0.05
C GLU A 105 11.36 8.66 -0.85
N THR A 106 10.50 7.93 -1.55
CA THR A 106 9.50 8.51 -2.45
C THR A 106 8.14 8.36 -1.82
N PHE A 107 7.37 9.44 -1.78
CA PHE A 107 6.02 9.49 -1.24
C PHE A 107 5.03 9.84 -2.34
N SER A 108 3.86 9.20 -2.31
CA SER A 108 2.73 9.50 -3.18
C SER A 108 1.76 10.42 -2.45
N LEU A 109 1.44 11.54 -3.07
CA LEU A 109 0.61 12.60 -2.50
C LEU A 109 -0.69 12.75 -3.26
N LYS A 110 -1.63 13.48 -2.65
CA LYS A 110 -2.77 14.06 -3.36
C LYS A 110 -2.26 15.18 -4.27
N LYS A 111 -2.90 15.37 -5.44
CA LYS A 111 -2.54 16.41 -6.41
C LYS A 111 -2.43 17.80 -5.80
N SER A 112 -3.42 18.19 -4.99
CA SER A 112 -3.48 19.50 -4.36
C SER A 112 -2.29 19.74 -3.43
N GLU A 113 -1.89 18.74 -2.65
CA GLU A 113 -0.73 18.83 -1.78
C GLU A 113 0.57 18.91 -2.60
N TRP A 114 0.71 18.03 -3.59
CA TRP A 114 1.86 18.00 -4.47
C TRP A 114 2.07 19.35 -5.18
N GLU A 115 1.01 19.99 -5.67
CA GLU A 115 1.07 21.30 -6.33
C GLU A 115 1.67 22.40 -5.44
N ASN A 116 1.38 22.36 -4.14
CA ASN A 116 1.83 23.37 -3.18
C ASN A 116 3.27 23.15 -2.68
N ILE A 117 3.82 21.94 -2.80
CA ILE A 117 5.18 21.61 -2.37
C ILE A 117 6.21 21.98 -3.44
N LYS A 118 7.34 22.55 -3.02
CA LYS A 118 8.48 22.89 -3.87
C LYS A 118 9.72 22.07 -3.50
N ILE A 119 10.63 21.93 -4.46
CA ILE A 119 11.95 21.35 -4.21
C ILE A 119 12.69 22.27 -3.23
N GLY A 120 13.25 21.69 -2.17
CA GLY A 120 13.88 22.41 -1.06
C GLY A 120 12.99 22.58 0.17
N ASP A 121 11.68 22.36 0.05
CA ASP A 121 10.77 22.42 1.19
C ASP A 121 11.02 21.26 2.16
N VAL A 122 10.69 21.48 3.43
CA VAL A 122 10.63 20.41 4.43
C VAL A 122 9.25 19.77 4.34
N TYR A 123 9.23 18.48 4.07
CA TYR A 123 8.03 17.66 4.07
C TYR A 123 7.99 16.82 5.34
N GLU A 124 6.86 16.89 6.05
CA GLU A 124 6.55 16.05 7.21
C GLU A 124 5.56 14.99 6.75
N VAL A 125 5.94 13.73 6.90
CA VAL A 125 5.11 12.60 6.54
C VAL A 125 3.98 12.51 7.55
N ARG A 126 2.75 12.55 7.05
CA ARG A 126 1.56 12.29 7.85
C ARG A 126 1.16 10.84 7.63
N ASP A 127 0.95 10.13 8.73
CA ASP A 127 0.29 8.84 8.71
C ASP A 127 -1.20 9.14 8.44
N ASP A 128 -1.56 9.18 7.16
CA ASP A 128 -2.94 9.30 6.66
C ASP A 128 -3.67 7.95 6.79
#